data_AF-A0A0Q4XIF1-F1
#
_entry.id   AF-A0A0Q4XIF1-F1
#
_cell.length_a   1.000
_cell.length_b   1.000
_cell.length_c   1.000
_cell.angle_alpha   90.00
_cell.angle_beta   90.00
_cell.angle_gamma   90.00
#
_symmetry.space_group_name_H-M   'P 1'
#
loop_
_entity.id
_entity.type
_entity.pdbx_description
1 polymer ?
#
loop_
_entity_poly.entity_id
_entity_poly.type
_entity_poly.pdbx_seq_one_letter_code
_entity_poly.pdbx_strand_id
1 'polypeptide(L)' 'MDDGKKFDTMVDACLRANAAVVETGTPAMIAMTRALLWQLGQEAAQRDARAEDAARHAPRIACAK' A
#
# COMPACT_ATOMS: atom_id res chain seq x y z
N MET A 1 2.31 -11.87 13.31
CA MET A 1 2.52 -10.44 13.01
C MET A 1 1.55 -10.05 11.91
N ASP A 2 0.89 -8.91 12.02
CA ASP A 2 -0.17 -8.46 11.11
C ASP A 2 0.45 -7.97 9.80
N ASP A 3 0.23 -8.71 8.70
CA ASP A 3 0.84 -8.41 7.39
C ASP A 3 0.29 -7.12 6.76
N GLY A 4 -0.88 -6.64 7.21
CA GLY A 4 -1.38 -5.31 6.87
C GLY A 4 -0.47 -4.21 7.43
N LYS A 5 -0.18 -4.27 8.74
CA LYS A 5 0.70 -3.28 9.40
C LYS A 5 2.10 -3.21 8.80
N LYS A 6 2.66 -4.35 8.37
CA LYS A 6 3.97 -4.37 7.68
C LYS A 6 3.93 -3.63 6.35
N PHE A 7 2.84 -3.81 5.59
CA PHE A 7 2.67 -3.13 4.31
C PHE A 7 2.49 -1.62 4.50
N ASP A 8 1.66 -1.21 5.45
CA ASP A 8 1.46 0.21 5.75
C ASP A 8 2.77 0.89 6.17
N THR A 9 3.57 0.20 6.99
CA THR A 9 4.91 0.68 7.39
C THR A 9 5.84 0.83 6.19
N MET A 10 5.80 -0.12 5.24
CA MET A 10 6.58 -0.05 4.01
C MET A 10 6.10 1.10 3.11
N VAL A 11 4.78 1.32 3.00
CA VAL A 11 4.22 2.44 2.22
C VAL A 11 4.68 3.78 2.80
N ASP A 12 4.61 3.96 4.12
CA ASP A 12 5.09 5.17 4.78
C ASP A 12 6.60 5.38 4.53
N ALA A 13 7.41 4.33 4.63
CA ALA A 13 8.84 4.41 4.33
C ALA A 13 9.12 4.85 2.88
N CYS A 14 8.39 4.30 1.90
CA CYS A 14 8.51 4.68 0.49
C CYS A 14 8.10 6.14 0.24
N LEU A 15 7.04 6.61 0.90
CA LEU A 15 6.60 8.01 0.79
C LEU A 15 7.64 8.98 1.36
N ARG A 16 8.21 8.66 2.53
CA ARG A 16 9.30 9.44 3.14
C ARG A 16 10.56 9.45 2.27
N ALA A 17 10.92 8.31 1.68
CA ALA A 17 12.05 8.23 0.75
C ALA A 17 11.82 9.11 -0.48
N ASN A 18 10.62 9.10 -1.06
CA ASN A 18 10.30 9.98 -2.17
C ASN A 18 10.33 11.46 -1.78
N ALA A 19 9.86 11.83 -0.58
CA ALA A 19 9.94 13.20 -0.11
C ALA A 19 11.39 13.70 -0.08
N ALA A 20 12.31 12.90 0.47
CA ALA A 20 13.74 13.22 0.47
C ALA A 20 14.32 13.31 -0.96
N VAL A 21 13.94 12.40 -1.85
CA VAL A 21 14.42 12.41 -3.25
C VAL A 21 13.86 13.60 -4.05
N VAL A 22 12.64 14.05 -3.77
CA VAL A 22 12.08 15.25 -4.41
C VAL A 22 12.80 16.52 -3.94
N GLU A 23 13.25 16.56 -2.68
CA GLU A 23 13.95 17.71 -2.12
C GLU A 23 15.38 17.85 -2.63
N THR A 24 16.15 16.74 -2.68
CA THR A 24 17.60 16.80 -2.96
C THR A 24 18.07 15.92 -4.11
N GLY A 25 17.16 15.18 -4.75
CA GLY A 25 17.50 14.18 -5.76
C GLY A 25 17.71 14.76 -7.16
N THR A 26 18.37 13.97 -8.01
CA THR A 26 18.48 14.29 -9.44
C THR A 26 17.15 14.04 -10.16
N PRO A 27 16.92 14.63 -11.34
CA PRO A 27 15.73 14.34 -12.14
C PRO A 27 15.53 12.84 -12.43
N ALA A 28 16.62 12.10 -12.64
CA ALA A 28 16.58 10.65 -12.83
C ALA A 28 16.11 9.91 -11.56
N MET A 29 16.59 10.30 -10.39
CA MET A 29 16.14 9.73 -9.12
C MET A 29 14.66 9.98 -8.87
N ILE A 30 14.18 11.20 -9.14
CA ILE A 30 12.77 11.57 -9.02
C ILE A 30 11.90 10.72 -9.97
N ALA A 31 12.36 10.52 -11.21
CA ALA A 31 11.64 9.66 -12.16
C ALA A 31 11.54 8.21 -11.67
N MET A 32 12.65 7.67 -11.13
CA MET A 32 12.68 6.32 -10.57
C MET A 32 11.76 6.18 -9.34
N THR A 33 11.83 7.10 -8.37
CA THR A 33 10.98 7.02 -7.18
C THR A 33 9.49 7.17 -7.52
N ARG A 34 9.13 8.00 -8.50
CA ARG A 34 7.75 8.09 -9.00
C ARG A 34 7.28 6.80 -9.66
N ALA A 35 8.13 6.14 -10.46
CA ALA A 35 7.79 4.85 -11.05
C ALA A 35 7.57 3.76 -9.98
N LEU A 36 8.39 3.75 -8.92
CA LEU A 36 8.22 2.84 -7.78
C LEU A 36 6.93 3.11 -7.01
N LEU A 37 6.60 4.38 -6.75
CA LEU A 37 5.33 4.74 -6.10
C LEU A 37 4.11 4.37 -6.94
N TRP A 38 4.20 4.48 -8.26
CA TRP A 38 3.15 4.02 -9.17
C TRP A 38 2.89 2.51 -9.03
N GLN A 39 3.95 1.70 -8.99
CA GLN A 39 3.81 0.25 -8.76
C GLN A 39 3.25 -0.06 -7.38
N LEU A 40 3.70 0.65 -6.35
CA LEU A 40 3.22 0.47 -4.98
C LEU A 40 1.72 0.82 -4.84
N GLY A 41 1.27 1.87 -5.52
CA GLY A 41 -0.15 2.24 -5.57
C GLY A 41 -1.03 1.16 -6.20
N GLN A 42 -0.53 0.48 -7.25
CA GLN A 42 -1.25 -0.66 -7.85
C GLN A 42 -1.34 -1.85 -6.89
N GLU A 43 -0.28 -2.16 -6.13
CA GLU A 43 -0.30 -3.21 -5.12
C GLU A 43 -1.25 -2.87 -3.97
N ALA A 44 -1.30 -1.61 -3.53
CA ALA A 44 -2.25 -1.14 -2.53
C ALA A 44 -3.71 -1.34 -3.00
N ALA A 45 -4.03 -0.91 -4.22
CA ALA A 45 -5.37 -1.09 -4.79
C ALA A 45 -5.76 -2.58 -4.90
N GLN A 46 -4.83 -3.46 -5.27
CA GLN A 46 -5.08 -4.91 -5.30
C GLN A 46 -5.34 -5.48 -3.90
N ARG A 47 -4.64 -5.00 -2.88
CA ARG A 47 -4.85 -5.45 -1.50
C ARG A 47 -6.21 -5.01 -0.96
N ASP A 48 -6.62 -3.79 -1.27
CA ASP A 48 -7.95 -3.30 -0.91
C ASP A 48 -9.04 -4.14 -1.59
N ALA A 49 -8.92 -4.41 -2.89
CA ALA A 49 -9.85 -5.28 -3.60
C ALA A 49 -9.94 -6.68 -2.97
N ARG A 50 -8.80 -7.29 -2.61
CA ARG A 50 -8.77 -8.59 -1.91
C ARG A 50 -9.42 -8.53 -0.54
N ALA A 51 -9.24 -7.43 0.20
CA ALA A 51 -9.85 -7.24 1.51
C ALA A 51 -11.38 -7.07 1.39
N GLU A 52 -11.86 -6.32 0.40
CA GLU A 52 -13.29 -6.17 0.10
C GLU A 52 -13.94 -7.50 -0.29
N ASP A 53 -13.28 -8.29 -1.15
CA ASP A 53 -13.76 -9.62 -1.53
C ASP A 53 -13.81 -10.56 -0.33
N ALA A 54 -12.77 -10.57 0.50
CA ALA A 54 -12.75 -11.36 1.73
C ALA A 54 -13.88 -10.98 2.69
N ALA A 55 -14.15 -9.68 2.85
CA ALA A 55 -15.24 -9.18 3.68
C ALA A 55 -16.61 -9.54 3.12
N ARG A 56 -16.78 -9.50 1.79
CA ARG A 56 -18.03 -9.87 1.10
C ARG A 56 -18.36 -11.35 1.24
N HIS A 57 -17.34 -12.21 1.23
CA HIS A 57 -17.49 -13.65 1.30
C HIS A 57 -17.33 -14.23 2.72
N ALA A 58 -17.11 -13.38 3.72
CA ALA A 58 -17.06 -13.81 5.11
C ALA A 58 -18.42 -14.40 5.55
N PRO A 59 -18.44 -15.60 6.17
CA PRO A 59 -19.67 -16.21 6.63
C PRO A 59 -20.32 -15.29 7.67
N ARG A 60 -21.57 -14.89 7.40
CA ARG A 60 -22.40 -14.19 8.38
C ARG A 60 -22.69 -15.19 9.49
N ILE A 61 -21.95 -15.13 10.59
CA ILE A 61 -22.29 -15.86 11.81
C ILE A 61 -23.65 -15.29 12.26
N ALA A 62 -24.72 -15.99 11.90
CA ALA A 62 -26.07 -15.63 12.28
C ALA A 62 -26.16 -15.69 13.81
N CYS A 63 -26.51 -14.55 14.40
CA CYS A 63 -26.83 -14.43 15.80
C CYS A 63 -28.02 -15.35 16.11
N ALA A 64 -27.77 -16.48 16.78
CA ALA A 64 -28.82 -17.28 17.39
C ALA A 64 -29.21 -16.58 18.70
N LYS A 65 -30.44 -16.05 18.74
CA LYS A 65 -31.13 -15.55 19.92
C LYS A 65 -31.46 -16.68 20.89
#